data_AF-A0A918U7Q0-F1
#
_entry.id   AF-A0A918U7Q0-F1
#
_cell.length_a   1.000
_cell.length_b   1.000
_cell.length_c   1.000
_cell.angle_alpha   90.00
_cell.angle_beta   90.00
_cell.angle_gamma   90.00
#
_symmetry.space_group_name_H-M   'P 1'
#
loop_
_entity.id
_entity.type
_entity.pdbx_description
1 polymer ?
#
loop_
_entity_poly.entity_id
_entity_poly.type
_entity_poly.pdbx_seq_one_letter_code
_entity_poly.pdbx_strand_id
1 'polypeptide(L)'
;MPAAHPRTETSLDSGLRPGISLSPTVARLSLSAAAGQPRTAHRRPSYEGTTPLPHRAIVPPVTSATGRPLLFLDVDGPLIPFGSPSGHPQTAAAVSSPSPGQGNPLLERLDPELGSRLLALGCRLVWATTWMEEANEVVSPRIGLPRLPVVEWPAPYTDEGPRDLHWKTRLLVEWADGRPFIWVDDEISAMDRLWVDAGHPGPSLLHRVDPTKGLVEADFSALTDWIRAVTPG
;
A
#
# COMPACT_ATOMS: atom_id res chain seq x y z
N MET A 1 -34.07 9.44 -68.95
CA MET A 1 -34.87 9.37 -67.71
C MET A 1 -34.37 8.17 -66.91
N PRO A 2 -33.98 8.35 -65.63
CA PRO A 2 -33.38 7.30 -64.82
C PRO A 2 -34.42 6.55 -63.96
N ALA A 3 -34.15 5.29 -63.66
CA ALA A 3 -34.75 4.60 -62.53
C ALA A 3 -33.62 3.88 -61.77
N ALA A 4 -33.41 4.31 -60.53
CA ALA A 4 -32.40 3.82 -59.61
C ALA A 4 -32.95 2.63 -58.81
N HIS A 5 -32.12 1.62 -58.58
CA HIS A 5 -32.31 0.65 -57.50
C HIS A 5 -31.12 0.76 -56.52
N PRO A 6 -31.39 0.73 -55.20
CA PRO A 6 -30.37 0.94 -54.18
C PRO A 6 -29.54 -0.34 -53.96
N ARG A 7 -28.22 -0.20 -53.93
CA ARG A 7 -27.34 -1.21 -53.32
C ARG A 7 -27.06 -0.80 -51.88
N THR A 8 -27.32 -1.75 -51.01
CA THR A 8 -27.05 -1.80 -49.58
C THR A 8 -25.58 -1.52 -49.25
N GLU A 9 -25.31 -0.43 -48.53
CA GLU A 9 -24.06 -0.23 -47.79
C GLU A 9 -24.11 -1.12 -46.54
N THR A 10 -23.23 -2.11 -46.50
CA THR A 10 -22.96 -2.89 -45.28
C THR A 10 -21.94 -2.10 -44.48
N SER A 11 -22.40 -1.52 -43.38
CA SER A 11 -21.59 -0.85 -42.36
C SER A 11 -20.58 -1.85 -41.78
N LEU A 12 -19.31 -1.70 -42.12
CA LEU A 12 -18.19 -2.31 -41.40
C LEU A 12 -17.79 -1.33 -40.29
N ASP A 13 -18.55 -1.38 -39.20
CA ASP A 13 -18.17 -0.79 -37.92
C ASP A 13 -16.89 -1.48 -37.45
N SER A 14 -15.76 -0.82 -37.68
CA SER A 14 -14.45 -1.25 -37.24
C SER A 14 -14.34 -0.94 -35.75
N GLY A 15 -14.90 -1.83 -34.93
CA GLY A 15 -14.76 -1.81 -33.48
C GLY A 15 -13.30 -2.01 -33.07
N LEU A 16 -12.51 -0.93 -33.12
CA LEU A 16 -11.26 -0.82 -32.38
C LEU A 16 -11.63 -0.78 -30.90
N ARG A 17 -11.58 -1.94 -30.23
CA ARG A 17 -11.49 -1.98 -28.77
C ARG A 17 -10.21 -1.22 -28.39
N PRO A 18 -10.27 -0.23 -27.48
CA PRO A 18 -9.05 0.38 -26.98
C PRO A 18 -8.24 -0.72 -26.30
N GLY A 19 -7.03 -0.93 -26.81
CA GLY A 19 -6.05 -1.80 -26.18
C GLY A 19 -5.84 -1.32 -24.75
N ILE A 20 -5.97 -2.23 -23.79
CA ILE A 20 -5.57 -1.99 -22.41
C ILE A 20 -4.06 -1.75 -22.46
N SER A 21 -3.68 -0.46 -22.48
CA SER A 21 -2.31 -0.03 -22.33
C SER A 21 -1.91 -0.42 -20.92
N LEU A 22 -1.09 -1.47 -20.79
CA LEU A 22 -0.51 -1.85 -19.51
C LEU A 22 0.30 -0.66 -19.00
N SER A 23 -0.14 -0.08 -17.88
CA SER A 23 0.58 0.96 -17.17
C SER A 23 1.93 0.39 -16.72
N PRO A 24 3.03 1.17 -16.73
CA PRO A 24 4.38 0.73 -16.32
C PRO A 24 4.48 0.15 -14.88
N THR A 25 3.40 0.17 -14.10
CA THR A 25 3.33 -0.28 -12.71
C THR A 25 3.33 -1.80 -12.54
N VAL A 26 2.80 -2.59 -13.49
CA VAL A 26 2.80 -4.07 -13.40
C VAL A 26 4.22 -4.66 -13.42
N ALA A 27 5.21 -3.91 -13.91
CA ALA A 27 6.61 -4.34 -13.96
C ALA A 27 7.30 -4.37 -12.58
N ARG A 28 6.73 -3.76 -11.53
CA ARG A 28 7.46 -3.52 -10.27
C ARG A 28 7.52 -4.70 -9.30
N LEU A 29 6.62 -5.68 -9.44
CA LEU A 29 6.70 -6.96 -8.69
C LEU A 29 7.98 -7.76 -9.02
N SER A 30 8.70 -7.40 -10.09
CA SER A 30 9.98 -8.02 -10.45
C SER A 30 11.21 -7.36 -9.81
N LEU A 31 11.11 -6.15 -9.24
CA LEU A 31 12.29 -5.39 -8.79
C LEU A 31 12.61 -5.52 -7.29
N SER A 32 11.64 -5.83 -6.42
CA SER A 32 11.87 -5.94 -4.96
C SER A 32 12.66 -7.18 -4.52
N ALA A 33 13.04 -8.08 -5.44
CA ALA A 33 13.73 -9.34 -5.13
C ALA A 33 15.28 -9.25 -5.10
N ALA A 34 15.90 -8.11 -5.42
CA ALA A 34 17.35 -8.07 -5.66
C ALA A 34 18.03 -6.78 -5.17
N ALA A 35 18.35 -6.68 -3.87
CA ALA A 35 19.52 -5.95 -3.41
C ALA A 35 19.85 -6.25 -1.94
N GLY A 36 20.81 -7.14 -1.70
CA GLY A 36 21.47 -7.25 -0.40
C GLY A 36 22.87 -7.78 -0.54
N GLN A 37 23.90 -6.93 -0.32
CA GLN A 37 25.23 -7.31 0.23
C GLN A 37 26.19 -6.11 0.46
N PRO A 38 27.35 -6.24 1.16
CA PRO A 38 27.48 -5.80 2.55
C PRO A 38 28.63 -4.79 2.84
N ARG A 39 28.47 -4.12 3.99
CA ARG A 39 29.44 -3.68 5.03
C ARG A 39 30.87 -3.23 4.65
N THR A 40 31.21 -2.04 5.13
CA THR A 40 32.51 -1.73 5.76
C THR A 40 32.31 -0.89 7.02
N ALA A 41 33.02 -1.24 8.09
CA ALA A 41 32.92 -0.66 9.42
C ALA A 41 33.90 0.51 9.61
N HIS A 42 33.47 1.60 10.25
CA HIS A 42 34.39 2.54 10.90
C HIS A 42 33.84 3.06 12.23
N ARG A 43 34.52 2.57 13.29
CA ARG A 43 34.92 3.17 14.57
C ARG A 43 34.16 4.42 15.10
N ARG A 44 33.56 4.25 16.29
CA ARG A 44 33.05 5.30 17.19
C ARG A 44 34.16 6.13 17.84
N PRO A 45 33.84 7.34 18.30
CA PRO A 45 34.27 7.80 19.61
C PRO A 45 33.09 8.07 20.55
N SER A 46 33.33 7.75 21.81
CA SER A 46 32.47 7.98 22.99
C SER A 46 32.55 9.43 23.44
N TYR A 47 31.44 9.99 23.97
CA TYR A 47 31.50 11.00 25.03
C TYR A 47 30.30 10.88 25.98
N GLU A 48 30.63 11.07 27.26
CA GLU A 48 29.82 10.94 28.46
C GLU A 48 28.84 12.11 28.66
N GLY A 49 27.75 11.80 29.37
CA GLY A 49 27.38 12.52 30.58
C GLY A 49 26.62 13.84 30.41
N THR A 50 25.30 13.80 30.52
CA THR A 50 24.53 14.81 31.26
C THR A 50 23.20 14.19 31.71
N THR A 51 22.98 14.16 33.02
CA THR A 51 21.73 13.75 33.67
C THR A 51 20.69 14.88 33.55
N PRO A 52 19.47 14.65 33.03
CA PRO A 52 18.40 15.65 33.10
C PRO A 52 17.64 15.55 34.43
N LEU A 53 17.28 16.71 34.98
CA LEU A 53 16.36 16.91 36.11
C LEU A 53 14.94 16.38 35.78
N PRO A 54 14.11 16.04 36.77
CA PRO A 54 12.80 15.44 36.52
C PRO A 54 11.84 16.45 35.88
N HIS A 55 11.55 16.27 34.59
CA HIS A 55 10.47 16.98 33.91
C HIS A 55 9.14 16.41 34.38
N ARG A 56 8.41 17.25 35.13
CA ARG A 56 6.97 17.19 35.40
C ARG A 56 6.24 16.57 34.21
N ALA A 57 5.51 15.48 34.45
CA ALA A 57 4.67 14.84 33.45
C ALA A 57 3.70 15.86 32.87
N ILE A 58 3.99 16.35 31.68
CA ILE A 58 3.01 16.99 30.83
C ILE A 58 2.18 15.81 30.30
N VAL A 59 1.02 15.60 30.90
CA VAL A 59 -0.02 14.79 30.26
C VAL A 59 -0.40 15.60 29.01
N PRO A 60 -0.09 15.15 27.78
CA PRO A 60 -0.53 15.89 26.61
C PRO A 60 -2.06 15.95 26.63
N PRO A 61 -2.68 17.06 26.20
CA PRO A 61 -4.12 17.10 26.05
C PRO A 61 -4.50 15.96 25.12
N VAL A 62 -5.40 15.09 25.58
CA VAL A 62 -6.12 14.16 24.70
C VAL A 62 -6.88 15.04 23.70
N THR A 63 -6.23 15.36 22.58
CA THR A 63 -6.91 15.86 21.40
C THR A 63 -7.78 14.70 20.93
N SER A 64 -9.05 14.75 21.33
CA SER A 64 -10.08 13.90 20.78
C SER A 64 -10.06 14.10 19.27
N ALA A 65 -9.34 13.24 18.56
CA ALA A 65 -9.38 13.20 17.12
C ALA A 65 -10.73 12.59 16.75
N THR A 66 -11.73 13.45 16.56
CA THR A 66 -13.16 13.13 16.45
C THR A 66 -13.55 12.46 15.12
N GLY A 67 -12.64 11.71 14.49
CA GLY A 67 -12.89 11.00 13.24
C GLY A 67 -12.54 9.52 13.32
N ARG A 68 -13.28 8.68 12.58
CA ARG A 68 -12.92 7.27 12.37
C ARG A 68 -11.46 7.15 11.95
N PRO A 69 -10.71 6.16 12.48
CA PRO A 69 -9.32 5.94 12.08
C PRO A 69 -9.18 5.77 10.57
N LEU A 70 -8.06 6.26 10.04
CA LEU A 70 -7.65 6.02 8.66
C LEU A 70 -6.97 4.65 8.55
N LEU A 71 -7.12 3.99 7.40
CA LEU A 71 -6.32 2.82 7.06
C LEU A 71 -5.73 3.05 5.67
N PHE A 72 -4.42 3.30 5.66
CA PHE A 72 -3.60 3.37 4.46
C PHE A 72 -3.22 1.96 4.03
N LEU A 73 -3.65 1.57 2.83
CA LEU A 73 -3.55 0.21 2.33
C LEU A 73 -2.66 0.15 1.09
N ASP A 74 -1.56 -0.60 1.19
CA ASP A 74 -0.82 -1.01 0.01
C ASP A 74 -1.47 -2.22 -0.67
N VAL A 75 -1.07 -2.49 -1.92
CA VAL A 75 -1.58 -3.60 -2.74
C VAL A 75 -0.61 -4.77 -2.76
N ASP A 76 0.66 -4.50 -3.06
CA ASP A 76 1.68 -5.53 -3.28
C ASP A 76 2.15 -6.03 -1.92
N GLY A 77 1.94 -7.31 -1.63
CA GLY A 77 2.22 -7.88 -0.31
C GLY A 77 0.94 -8.06 0.48
N PRO A 78 0.28 -6.99 0.99
CA PRO A 78 -0.96 -7.12 1.76
C PRO A 78 -2.12 -7.79 1.03
N LEU A 79 -2.40 -7.39 -0.22
CA LEU A 79 -3.54 -7.89 -1.00
C LEU A 79 -3.13 -8.88 -2.07
N ILE A 80 -1.94 -8.68 -2.66
CA ILE A 80 -1.36 -9.55 -3.67
C ILE A 80 -0.11 -10.20 -3.07
N PRO A 81 -0.23 -11.42 -2.51
CA PRO A 81 0.94 -12.12 -1.97
C PRO A 81 1.97 -12.41 -3.06
N PHE A 82 3.25 -12.31 -2.70
CA PHE A 82 4.39 -12.61 -3.56
C PHE A 82 5.59 -13.15 -2.77
N GLY A 83 6.58 -13.68 -3.49
CA GLY A 83 7.72 -14.37 -2.89
C GLY A 83 7.46 -15.85 -2.63
N SER A 84 8.50 -16.56 -2.23
CA SER A 84 8.41 -17.99 -1.92
C SER A 84 8.50 -18.23 -0.42
N PRO A 85 7.63 -19.08 0.17
CA PRO A 85 7.65 -19.39 1.60
C PRO A 85 9.00 -19.93 2.12
N SER A 86 9.81 -20.52 1.23
CA SER A 86 11.09 -21.14 1.53
C SER A 86 12.30 -20.19 1.48
N GLY A 87 12.10 -18.90 1.20
CA GLY A 87 13.21 -17.92 1.13
C GLY A 87 14.23 -18.17 0.01
N HIS A 88 13.96 -19.17 -0.84
CA HIS A 88 14.75 -19.42 -2.04
C HIS A 88 14.22 -18.48 -3.11
N PRO A 89 15.07 -17.66 -3.76
CA PRO A 89 14.64 -16.95 -4.93
C PRO A 89 14.18 -18.01 -5.93
N GLN A 90 12.87 -18.04 -6.22
CA GLN A 90 12.46 -18.63 -7.49
C GLN A 90 13.24 -17.83 -8.52
N THR A 91 14.16 -18.50 -9.21
CA THR A 91 14.66 -18.00 -10.50
C THR A 91 13.46 -17.45 -11.21
N ALA A 92 13.53 -16.21 -11.69
CA ALA A 92 12.51 -15.55 -12.46
C ALA A 92 12.15 -16.42 -13.68
N ALA A 93 11.39 -17.48 -13.44
CA ALA A 93 10.63 -18.20 -14.43
C ALA A 93 9.65 -17.13 -14.85
N ALA A 94 10.01 -16.51 -15.97
CA ALA A 94 9.44 -15.29 -16.49
C ALA A 94 7.99 -15.18 -16.05
N VAL A 95 7.66 -14.13 -15.30
CA VAL A 95 6.35 -13.49 -15.43
C VAL A 95 6.23 -13.24 -16.93
N SER A 96 5.69 -14.23 -17.62
CA SER A 96 5.52 -14.19 -19.05
C SER A 96 4.62 -13.00 -19.24
N SER A 97 5.09 -12.02 -20.01
CA SER A 97 4.25 -10.92 -20.46
C SER A 97 2.93 -11.55 -20.89
N PRO A 98 1.80 -11.18 -20.27
CA PRO A 98 0.54 -11.85 -20.54
C PRO A 98 0.32 -11.85 -22.05
N SER A 99 0.06 -13.03 -22.62
CA SER A 99 -0.37 -13.12 -24.01
C SER A 99 -1.58 -12.20 -24.18
N PRO A 100 -1.74 -11.47 -25.29
CA PRO A 100 -2.89 -10.59 -25.47
C PRO A 100 -4.20 -11.38 -25.28
N GLY A 101 -4.87 -11.18 -24.15
CA GLY A 101 -6.09 -11.92 -23.75
C GLY A 101 -5.99 -12.77 -22.48
N GLN A 102 -4.79 -13.03 -21.95
CA GLN A 102 -4.63 -13.57 -20.58
C GLN A 102 -4.59 -12.41 -19.59
N GLY A 103 -5.39 -12.50 -18.52
CA GLY A 103 -5.38 -11.51 -17.45
C GLY A 103 -4.00 -11.43 -16.77
N ASN A 104 -3.74 -10.35 -16.02
CA ASN A 104 -2.52 -10.26 -15.23
C ASN A 104 -2.51 -11.37 -14.16
N PRO A 105 -1.57 -12.34 -14.20
CA PRO A 105 -1.55 -13.50 -13.31
C PRO A 105 -1.37 -13.14 -11.83
N LEU A 106 -0.95 -11.92 -11.53
CA LEU A 106 -0.85 -11.42 -10.16
C LEU A 106 -2.23 -11.08 -9.58
N LEU A 107 -3.17 -10.64 -10.42
CA LEU A 107 -4.55 -10.34 -10.00
C LEU A 107 -5.34 -11.62 -9.67
N GLU A 108 -4.89 -12.79 -10.14
CA GLU A 108 -5.48 -14.09 -9.79
C GLU A 108 -5.21 -14.48 -8.33
N ARG A 109 -4.26 -13.81 -7.66
CA ARG A 109 -3.92 -14.06 -6.25
C ARG A 109 -4.80 -13.28 -5.26
N LEU A 110 -5.63 -12.36 -5.75
CA LEU A 110 -6.53 -11.59 -4.90
C LEU A 110 -7.62 -12.50 -4.32
N ASP A 111 -7.75 -12.49 -3.00
CA ASP A 111 -8.86 -13.12 -2.31
C ASP A 111 -10.10 -12.21 -2.36
N PRO A 112 -11.21 -12.62 -3.00
CA PRO A 112 -12.43 -11.82 -3.10
C PRO A 112 -13.06 -11.45 -1.75
N GLU A 113 -12.76 -12.19 -0.68
CA GLU A 113 -13.33 -11.94 0.65
C GLU A 113 -12.67 -10.75 1.37
N LEU A 114 -11.46 -10.35 0.97
CA LEU A 114 -10.67 -9.33 1.65
C LEU A 114 -11.39 -7.98 1.76
N GLY A 115 -12.09 -7.53 0.72
CA GLY A 115 -12.76 -6.23 0.79
C GLY A 115 -13.88 -6.19 1.82
N SER A 116 -14.64 -7.28 1.97
CA SER A 116 -15.69 -7.37 3.01
C SER A 116 -15.09 -7.31 4.42
N ARG A 117 -13.95 -7.98 4.64
CA ARG A 117 -13.23 -7.99 5.91
C ARG A 117 -12.62 -6.63 6.22
N LEU A 118 -12.03 -5.95 5.23
CA LEU A 118 -11.50 -4.59 5.36
C LEU A 118 -12.59 -3.57 5.68
N LEU A 119 -13.75 -3.66 5.03
CA LEU A 119 -14.90 -2.78 5.32
C LEU A 119 -15.46 -3.01 6.73
N ALA A 120 -15.44 -4.26 7.21
CA ALA A 120 -15.90 -4.61 8.56
C ALA A 120 -15.05 -3.99 9.68
N LEU A 121 -13.81 -3.57 9.42
CA LEU A 121 -12.97 -2.82 10.37
C LEU A 121 -13.58 -1.47 10.75
N GLY A 122 -14.46 -0.90 9.92
CA GLY A 122 -15.14 0.37 10.21
C GLY A 122 -14.26 1.61 10.09
N CYS A 123 -13.02 1.47 9.61
CA CYS A 123 -12.09 2.55 9.27
C CYS A 123 -12.47 3.26 7.97
N ARG A 124 -11.88 4.44 7.75
CA ARG A 124 -11.85 5.07 6.42
C ARG A 124 -10.63 4.54 5.66
N LEU A 125 -10.86 3.65 4.70
CA LEU A 125 -9.83 3.07 3.84
C LEU A 125 -9.32 4.10 2.82
N VAL A 126 -8.02 4.07 2.55
CA VAL A 126 -7.31 4.94 1.60
C VAL A 126 -6.24 4.11 0.90
N TRP A 127 -6.16 4.19 -0.43
CA TRP A 127 -5.07 3.56 -1.18
C TRP A 127 -3.75 4.28 -0.92
N ALA A 128 -2.77 3.54 -0.43
CA ALA A 128 -1.40 3.99 -0.19
C ALA A 128 -0.41 3.13 -0.99
N THR A 129 -0.65 3.08 -2.30
CA THR A 129 0.06 2.18 -3.23
C THR A 129 0.60 2.90 -4.45
N THR A 130 1.63 2.32 -5.07
CA THR A 130 2.18 2.78 -6.36
C THR A 130 1.25 2.54 -7.54
N TRP A 131 0.21 1.70 -7.36
CA TRP A 131 -0.86 1.52 -8.34
C TRP A 131 -1.74 2.77 -8.48
N MET A 132 -1.74 3.65 -7.48
CA MET A 132 -2.51 4.90 -7.49
C MET A 132 -3.99 4.65 -7.87
N GLU A 133 -4.53 5.39 -8.84
CA GLU A 133 -5.91 5.23 -9.28
C GLU A 133 -6.20 3.88 -9.94
N GLU A 134 -5.17 3.23 -10.51
CA GLU A 134 -5.32 1.90 -11.12
C GLU A 134 -5.82 0.88 -10.08
N ALA A 135 -5.51 1.05 -8.79
CA ALA A 135 -6.04 0.20 -7.72
C ALA A 135 -7.58 0.23 -7.66
N ASN A 136 -8.21 1.39 -7.88
CA ASN A 136 -9.67 1.47 -7.94
C ASN A 136 -10.25 0.81 -9.21
N GLU A 137 -9.51 0.89 -10.32
CA GLU A 137 -9.97 0.35 -11.60
C GLU A 137 -9.83 -1.18 -11.65
N VAL A 138 -8.78 -1.73 -11.02
CA VAL A 138 -8.41 -3.14 -11.17
C VAL A 138 -8.58 -3.94 -9.87
N VAL A 139 -8.17 -3.42 -8.71
CA VAL A 139 -8.18 -4.17 -7.45
C VAL A 139 -9.57 -4.10 -6.80
N SER A 140 -10.10 -2.89 -6.58
CA SER A 140 -11.39 -2.67 -5.92
C SER A 140 -12.52 -3.59 -6.42
N PRO A 141 -12.82 -3.68 -7.73
CA PRO A 141 -13.93 -4.52 -8.21
C PRO A 141 -13.70 -6.03 -8.01
N ARG A 142 -12.44 -6.49 -7.86
CA ARG A 142 -12.12 -7.91 -7.67
C ARG A 142 -12.31 -8.38 -6.24
N ILE A 143 -12.08 -7.49 -5.27
CA ILE A 143 -12.23 -7.79 -3.84
C ILE A 143 -13.48 -7.17 -3.21
N GLY A 144 -14.34 -6.53 -4.02
CA GLY A 144 -15.60 -5.95 -3.56
C GLY A 144 -15.44 -4.65 -2.75
N LEU A 145 -14.33 -3.93 -2.91
CA LEU A 145 -14.17 -2.61 -2.31
C LEU A 145 -14.87 -1.54 -3.18
N PRO A 146 -15.44 -0.49 -2.57
CA PRO A 146 -15.84 0.69 -3.31
C PRO A 146 -14.60 1.42 -3.85
N ARG A 147 -14.82 2.46 -4.65
CA ARG A 147 -13.76 3.41 -4.99
C ARG A 147 -13.25 4.08 -3.70
N LEU A 148 -11.95 4.02 -3.45
CA LEU A 148 -11.31 4.63 -2.29
C LEU A 148 -10.56 5.92 -2.68
N PRO A 149 -10.37 6.85 -1.75
CA PRO A 149 -9.38 7.91 -1.90
C PRO A 149 -7.98 7.33 -2.13
N VAL A 150 -7.13 8.05 -2.86
CA VAL A 150 -5.77 7.64 -3.20
C VAL A 150 -4.80 8.67 -2.63
N VAL A 151 -3.71 8.22 -2.00
CA VAL A 151 -2.59 9.09 -1.67
C VAL A 151 -1.82 9.39 -2.95
N GLU A 152 -1.73 10.68 -3.30
CA GLU A 152 -0.95 11.14 -4.44
C GLU A 152 0.51 11.31 -4.04
N TRP A 153 1.43 10.73 -4.81
CA TRP A 153 2.86 10.76 -4.52
C TRP A 153 3.56 11.81 -5.39
N PRO A 154 4.30 12.78 -4.82
CA PRO A 154 5.08 13.73 -5.62
C PRO A 154 6.23 13.03 -6.33
N ALA A 155 6.47 13.40 -7.59
CA ALA A 155 7.63 12.93 -8.35
C ALA A 155 8.82 13.90 -8.17
N PRO A 156 10.06 13.42 -7.98
CA PRO A 156 10.47 12.01 -7.88
C PRO A 156 10.23 11.40 -6.50
N TYR A 157 9.91 10.09 -6.45
CA TYR A 157 9.60 9.32 -5.24
C TYR A 157 10.79 9.08 -4.29
N THR A 158 11.92 9.74 -4.54
CA THR A 158 13.14 9.62 -3.73
C THR A 158 13.16 10.78 -2.75
N ASP A 159 12.73 10.50 -1.52
CA ASP A 159 12.89 11.44 -0.43
C ASP A 159 14.29 11.29 0.18
N GLU A 160 14.97 12.41 0.45
CA GLU A 160 16.28 12.48 1.13
C GLU A 160 16.13 12.25 2.64
N GLY A 161 15.30 11.27 3.02
CA GLY A 161 15.03 10.91 4.39
C GLY A 161 16.24 10.34 5.12
N PRO A 162 16.17 10.22 6.47
CA PRO A 162 17.05 9.34 7.21
C PRO A 162 17.18 7.98 6.51
N ARG A 163 18.36 7.38 6.59
CA ARG A 163 18.57 6.03 6.06
C ARG A 163 17.51 5.09 6.62
N ASP A 164 17.04 4.19 5.75
CA ASP A 164 16.04 3.16 6.03
C ASP A 164 14.62 3.71 6.34
N LEU A 165 14.39 5.02 6.26
CA LEU A 165 13.03 5.56 6.29
C LEU A 165 12.36 5.28 4.94
N HIS A 166 11.20 4.65 4.98
CA HIS A 166 10.42 4.39 3.79
C HIS A 166 9.85 5.69 3.22
N TRP A 167 9.92 5.83 1.89
CA TRP A 167 9.59 7.07 1.20
C TRP A 167 8.11 7.48 1.34
N LYS A 168 7.19 6.52 1.61
CA LYS A 168 5.77 6.84 1.89
C LYS A 168 5.58 7.45 3.28
N THR A 169 6.47 7.18 4.24
CA THR A 169 6.22 7.40 5.67
C THR A 169 5.91 8.85 5.99
N ARG A 170 6.69 9.79 5.46
CA ARG A 170 6.47 11.22 5.70
C ARG A 170 5.10 11.68 5.20
N LEU A 171 4.80 11.34 3.95
CA LEU A 171 3.57 11.77 3.32
C LEU A 171 2.33 11.14 3.97
N LEU A 172 2.42 9.89 4.44
CA LEU A 172 1.32 9.26 5.16
C LEU A 172 1.01 9.97 6.49
N VAL A 173 2.03 10.41 7.22
CA VAL A 173 1.83 11.19 8.45
C VAL A 173 1.26 12.57 8.15
N GLU A 174 1.76 13.26 7.12
CA GLU A 174 1.21 14.54 6.67
C GLU A 174 -0.26 14.39 6.24
N TRP A 175 -0.58 13.34 5.47
CA TRP A 175 -1.94 13.04 5.02
C TRP A 175 -2.87 12.74 6.20
N ALA A 176 -2.35 12.03 7.21
CA ALA A 176 -3.12 11.72 8.41
C ALA A 176 -3.47 12.97 9.22
N ASP A 177 -2.68 14.04 9.13
CA ASP A 177 -2.93 15.34 9.76
C ASP A 177 -3.34 15.21 11.25
N GLY A 178 -2.55 14.45 12.01
CA GLY A 178 -2.80 14.17 13.42
C GLY A 178 -3.95 13.20 13.73
N ARG A 179 -4.69 12.68 12.74
CA ARG A 179 -5.74 11.68 12.94
C ARG A 179 -5.16 10.30 13.28
N PRO A 180 -5.88 9.46 14.05
CA PRO A 180 -5.51 8.07 14.23
C PRO A 180 -5.42 7.36 12.88
N PHE A 181 -4.32 6.63 12.63
CA PHE A 181 -4.17 5.88 11.39
C PHE A 181 -3.51 4.52 11.58
N ILE A 182 -3.83 3.62 10.66
CA ILE A 182 -3.15 2.35 10.44
C ILE A 182 -2.46 2.44 9.07
N TRP A 183 -1.23 1.99 8.97
CA TRP A 183 -0.56 1.74 7.69
C TRP A 183 -0.27 0.25 7.55
N VAL A 184 -0.83 -0.35 6.48
CA VAL A 184 -0.73 -1.78 6.16
C VAL A 184 0.10 -1.94 4.88
N ASP A 185 1.32 -2.47 5.03
CA ASP A 185 2.32 -2.56 3.96
C ASP A 185 3.43 -3.57 4.38
N ASP A 186 4.08 -4.25 3.46
CA ASP A 186 5.11 -5.25 3.77
C ASP A 186 6.52 -4.66 3.90
N GLU A 187 6.75 -3.45 3.38
CA GLU A 187 8.05 -2.76 3.35
C GLU A 187 8.32 -1.95 4.65
N ILE A 188 7.38 -1.93 5.60
CA ILE A 188 7.51 -1.19 6.87
C ILE A 188 8.73 -1.63 7.68
N SER A 189 9.63 -0.68 7.93
CA SER A 189 10.87 -0.88 8.69
C SER A 189 10.72 -0.51 10.18
N ALA A 190 11.80 -0.74 10.95
CA ALA A 190 11.90 -0.24 12.32
C ALA A 190 12.07 1.30 12.36
N MET A 191 12.72 1.88 11.35
CA MET A 191 12.92 3.33 11.26
C MET A 191 11.59 4.05 11.07
N ASP A 192 10.68 3.49 10.27
CA ASP A 192 9.35 4.06 10.05
C ASP A 192 8.56 4.18 11.37
N ARG A 193 8.61 3.13 12.20
CA ARG A 193 7.96 3.13 13.52
C ARG A 193 8.54 4.22 14.42
N LEU A 194 9.87 4.29 14.53
CA LEU A 194 10.53 5.32 15.33
C LEU A 194 10.22 6.73 14.85
N TRP A 195 10.15 6.93 13.53
CA TRP A 195 9.86 8.24 12.96
C TRP A 195 8.41 8.66 13.22
N VAL A 196 7.44 7.76 13.01
CA VAL A 196 6.02 8.04 13.28
C VAL A 196 5.79 8.25 14.77
N ASP A 197 6.36 7.43 15.64
CA ASP A 197 6.24 7.58 17.11
C ASP A 197 6.78 8.93 17.61
N ALA A 198 7.82 9.46 16.96
CA ALA A 198 8.41 10.74 17.30
C ALA A 198 7.66 11.95 16.72
N GLY A 199 6.98 11.78 15.58
CA GLY A 199 6.47 12.88 14.76
C GLY A 199 4.95 13.01 14.68
N HIS A 200 4.20 11.92 14.83
CA HIS A 200 2.74 11.93 14.70
C HIS A 200 2.06 12.11 16.06
N PRO A 201 1.23 13.17 16.25
CA PRO A 201 0.64 13.44 17.56
C PRO A 201 -0.54 12.52 17.93
N GLY A 202 -1.10 11.79 16.95
CA GLY A 202 -2.21 10.87 17.15
C GLY A 202 -1.76 9.41 17.36
N PRO A 203 -2.66 8.52 17.80
CA PRO A 203 -2.38 7.09 17.80
C PRO A 203 -2.04 6.59 16.39
N SER A 204 -1.04 5.73 16.25
CA SER A 204 -0.73 5.09 14.98
C SER A 204 -0.48 3.59 15.15
N LEU A 205 -0.72 2.82 14.08
CA LEU A 205 -0.32 1.43 13.96
C LEU A 205 0.37 1.21 12.62
N LEU A 206 1.63 0.80 12.65
CA LEU A 206 2.39 0.40 11.46
C LEU A 206 2.41 -1.13 11.37
N HIS A 207 1.42 -1.67 10.68
CA HIS A 207 1.15 -3.11 10.57
C HIS A 207 1.88 -3.72 9.38
N ARG A 208 3.01 -4.39 9.67
CA ARG A 208 3.80 -5.04 8.63
C ARG A 208 3.22 -6.40 8.26
N VAL A 209 2.89 -6.59 6.99
CA VAL A 209 2.39 -7.87 6.47
C VAL A 209 3.54 -8.75 5.97
N ASP A 210 3.42 -10.07 6.15
CA ASP A 210 4.29 -11.04 5.48
C ASP A 210 3.89 -11.13 4.00
N PRO A 211 4.72 -10.66 3.05
CA PRO A 211 4.33 -10.58 1.65
C PRO A 211 4.07 -11.96 1.03
N THR A 212 4.61 -13.03 1.61
CA THR A 212 4.39 -14.40 1.11
C THR A 212 2.99 -14.94 1.42
N LYS A 213 2.27 -14.29 2.34
CA LYS A 213 0.94 -14.71 2.80
C LYS A 213 -0.13 -13.68 2.49
N GLY A 214 0.23 -12.40 2.45
CA GLY A 214 -0.73 -11.30 2.50
C GLY A 214 -1.48 -11.26 3.81
N LEU A 215 -2.58 -10.49 3.84
CA LEU A 215 -3.40 -10.32 5.04
C LEU A 215 -4.10 -11.63 5.45
N VAL A 216 -3.78 -12.10 6.64
CA VAL A 216 -4.38 -13.29 7.25
C VAL A 216 -5.23 -12.94 8.47
N GLU A 217 -5.97 -13.91 9.01
CA GLU A 217 -6.87 -13.71 10.18
C GLU A 217 -6.19 -13.08 11.40
N ALA A 218 -4.94 -13.44 11.67
CA ALA A 218 -4.18 -12.85 12.77
C ALA A 218 -3.94 -11.34 12.57
N ASP A 219 -3.77 -10.89 11.32
CA ASP A 219 -3.62 -9.47 11.00
C ASP A 219 -4.93 -8.73 11.29
N PHE A 220 -6.06 -9.24 10.78
CA PHE A 220 -7.38 -8.63 11.04
C PHE A 220 -7.73 -8.57 12.52
N SER A 221 -7.33 -9.58 13.30
CA SER A 221 -7.47 -9.56 14.76
C SER A 221 -6.67 -8.40 15.38
N ALA A 222 -5.41 -8.25 15.01
CA ALA A 222 -4.56 -7.16 15.50
C ALA A 222 -5.09 -5.77 15.11
N LEU A 223 -5.54 -5.61 13.86
CA LEU A 223 -6.15 -4.36 13.39
C LEU A 223 -7.42 -4.03 14.19
N THR A 224 -8.29 -5.01 14.41
CA THR A 224 -9.54 -4.84 15.16
C THR A 224 -9.28 -4.45 16.61
N ASP A 225 -8.34 -5.12 17.27
CA ASP A 225 -7.99 -4.83 18.66
C ASP A 225 -7.43 -3.42 18.82
N TRP A 226 -6.59 -2.97 17.89
CA TRP A 226 -6.07 -1.60 17.89
C TRP A 226 -7.19 -0.57 17.68
N ILE A 227 -8.09 -0.79 16.72
CA ILE A 227 -9.23 0.13 16.45
C ILE A 227 -10.11 0.29 17.70
N ARG A 228 -10.40 -0.82 18.40
CA ARG A 228 -11.16 -0.82 19.66
C ARG A 228 -10.44 -0.05 20.76
N ALA A 229 -9.11 -0.15 20.84
CA ALA A 229 -8.33 0.57 21.84
C ALA A 229 -8.32 2.10 21.63
N VAL A 230 -8.34 2.55 20.37
CA VAL A 230 -8.24 3.99 20.03
C VAL A 230 -9.58 4.68 19.77
N THR A 231 -10.68 3.93 19.67
CA THR A 231 -12.04 4.46 19.50
C THR A 231 -12.86 4.12 20.74
N PRO A 232 -12.92 5.00 21.76
CA PRO A 232 -13.85 4.82 22.87
C PRO A 232 -15.29 4.82 22.33
N GLY A 233 -16.07 3.81 22.73
CA GLY A 233 -17.48 3.68 22.38
C GLY A 233 -18.38 4.75 22.97
#